data_AF-A0A5J4P9M6-F1
#
_entry.id   AF-A0A5J4P9M6-F1
#
_cell.length_a   1.000
_cell.length_b   1.000
_cell.length_c   1.000
_cell.angle_alpha   90.00
_cell.angle_beta   90.00
_cell.angle_gamma   90.00
#
_symmetry.space_group_name_H-M   'P 1'
#
loop_
_entity.id
_entity.type
_entity.pdbx_description
1 polymer ?
#
loop_
_entity_poly.entity_id
_entity_poly.type
_entity_poly.pdbx_seq_one_letter_code
_entity_poly.pdbx_strand_id
1 'polypeptide(L)' 'MLESDIILTMAREARKDFPRMGANKLLLYLRPKIGQIGLKIGRDAFSALLADHHMLVKRIRSRRKTTFSHHRFYKYP' A
#
# COMPACT_ATOMS: atom_id res chain seq x y z
N MET A 1 -14.55 -17.13 4.98
CA MET A 1 -13.80 -17.21 3.70
C MET A 1 -14.42 -16.32 2.62
N LEU A 2 -15.74 -16.13 2.53
CA LEU A 2 -16.33 -15.23 1.51
C LEU A 2 -16.04 -13.73 1.70
N GLU A 3 -16.10 -13.21 2.93
CA GLU A 3 -15.98 -11.76 3.17
C GLU A 3 -14.60 -11.21 2.79
N SER A 4 -13.55 -11.97 3.07
CA SER A 4 -12.16 -11.64 2.71
C SER A 4 -11.99 -11.55 1.19
N ASP A 5 -12.59 -12.48 0.43
CA ASP A 5 -12.47 -12.50 -1.03
C ASP A 5 -13.19 -11.32 -1.68
N ILE A 6 -14.33 -10.92 -1.13
CA ILE A 6 -15.06 -9.71 -1.56
C ILE A 6 -14.18 -8.47 -1.33
N ILE A 7 -13.59 -8.34 -0.15
CA ILE A 7 -12.71 -7.20 0.19
C ILE A 7 -11.47 -7.17 -0.71
N LEU A 8 -10.85 -8.32 -0.99
CA LEU A 8 -9.70 -8.43 -1.89
C LEU A 8 -10.07 -8.04 -3.33
N THR A 9 -11.26 -8.42 -3.79
CA THR A 9 -11.75 -8.07 -5.12
C THR A 9 -11.94 -6.56 -5.25
N MET A 10 -12.59 -5.92 -4.27
CA MET A 10 -12.73 -4.46 -4.23
C MET A 10 -11.38 -3.74 -4.17
N ALA A 11 -10.43 -4.29 -3.40
CA ALA A 11 -9.08 -3.74 -3.33
C ALA A 11 -8.32 -3.85 -4.66
N ARG A 12 -8.51 -4.94 -5.42
CA ARG A 12 -7.95 -5.09 -6.78
C ARG A 12 -8.55 -4.08 -7.75
N GLU A 13 -9.87 -3.88 -7.70
CA GLU A 13 -10.55 -2.91 -8.56
C GLU A 13 -10.09 -1.48 -8.29
N ALA A 14 -10.08 -1.05 -7.02
CA ALA A 14 -9.61 0.28 -6.65
C ALA A 14 -8.14 0.55 -7.05
N ARG A 15 -7.34 -0.49 -7.20
CA ARG A 15 -5.94 -0.37 -7.65
C ARG A 15 -5.77 -0.25 -9.15
N LYS A 16 -6.81 -0.51 -9.95
CA LYS A 16 -6.77 -0.15 -11.38
C LYS A 16 -6.62 1.36 -11.53
N ASP A 17 -7.33 2.13 -10.69
CA ASP A 17 -7.27 3.59 -10.69
C ASP A 17 -6.11 4.13 -9.84
N PHE A 18 -5.82 3.49 -8.69
CA PHE A 18 -4.77 3.93 -7.76
C PHE A 18 -3.75 2.83 -7.43
N PRO A 19 -2.82 2.50 -8.36
CA PRO A 19 -1.95 1.32 -8.23
C PRO A 19 -1.03 1.29 -7.00
N ARG A 20 -0.68 2.47 -6.47
CA ARG A 20 0.26 2.63 -5.35
C ARG A 20 -0.38 3.15 -4.07
N MET A 21 -1.71 3.11 -3.97
CA MET A 21 -2.40 3.54 -2.75
C MET A 21 -2.07 2.59 -1.58
N GLY A 22 -1.57 3.16 -0.48
CA GLY A 22 -1.26 2.42 0.73
C GLY A 22 -2.52 1.89 1.43
N ALA A 23 -2.37 0.82 2.23
CA ALA A 23 -3.48 0.09 2.86
C ALA A 23 -4.44 0.99 3.65
N ASN A 24 -3.93 1.91 4.47
CA ASN A 24 -4.79 2.81 5.26
C ASN A 24 -5.66 3.73 4.39
N LYS A 25 -5.07 4.31 3.33
CA LYS A 25 -5.81 5.16 2.39
C LYS A 25 -6.80 4.34 1.57
N LEU A 26 -6.42 3.13 1.17
CA LEU A 26 -7.27 2.20 0.45
C LEU A 26 -8.48 1.79 1.28
N LEU A 27 -8.29 1.50 2.58
CA LEU A 27 -9.40 1.19 3.49
C LEU A 27 -10.35 2.38 3.63
N LEU A 28 -9.82 3.60 3.80
CA LEU A 28 -10.65 4.80 3.89
C LEU A 28 -11.49 5.01 2.62
N TYR A 29 -10.89 4.77 1.46
CA TYR A 29 -11.58 4.85 0.16
C TYR A 29 -12.65 3.77 0.01
N LEU A 30 -12.40 2.55 0.48
CA LEU A 30 -13.33 1.43 0.38
C LEU A 30 -14.40 1.40 1.47
N ARG A 31 -14.19 2.08 2.60
CA ARG A 31 -15.11 2.11 3.76
C ARG A 31 -16.58 2.36 3.40
N PRO A 32 -16.92 3.34 2.54
CA PRO A 32 -18.31 3.56 2.14
C PRO A 32 -18.91 2.34 1.42
N LYS A 33 -18.16 1.72 0.50
CA LYS A 33 -18.60 0.53 -0.25
C LYS A 33 -18.73 -0.70 0.65
N ILE A 34 -17.75 -0.90 1.52
CA ILE A 34 -17.74 -2.00 2.51
C ILE A 34 -18.95 -1.86 3.45
N GLY A 35 -19.24 -0.65 3.91
CA GLY A 35 -20.39 -0.36 4.77
C GLY A 35 -21.74 -0.57 4.09
N GLN A 36 -21.88 -0.25 2.80
CA GLN A 36 -23.11 -0.51 2.02
C GLN A 36 -23.46 -2.00 1.95
N ILE A 37 -22.46 -2.88 2.00
CA ILE A 37 -22.61 -4.33 1.93
C ILE A 37 -22.77 -4.94 3.34
N GLY A 38 -22.72 -4.11 4.39
CA GLY A 38 -22.85 -4.56 5.79
C GLY A 38 -21.57 -5.18 6.36
N LEU A 39 -20.46 -5.13 5.64
CA LEU A 39 -19.19 -5.70 6.10
C LEU A 39 -18.44 -4.71 6.99
N LYS A 40 -17.60 -5.25 7.88
CA LYS A 40 -16.72 -4.46 8.75
C LYS A 40 -15.33 -5.09 8.79
N ILE A 41 -14.31 -4.28 8.60
CA ILE A 41 -12.93 -4.69 8.78
C ILE A 41 -12.12 -3.57 9.45
N GLY A 42 -11.32 -3.97 10.44
CA GLY A 42 -10.40 -3.06 11.13
C GLY A 42 -9.18 -2.70 10.27
N ARG A 43 -8.47 -1.63 10.66
CA ARG A 43 -7.26 -1.18 9.96
C ARG A 43 -6.18 -2.26 9.91
N ASP A 44 -5.92 -2.87 11.05
CA ASP A 44 -4.81 -3.82 11.21
C ASP A 44 -5.16 -5.14 10.53
N ALA A 45 -6.41 -5.62 10.69
CA ALA A 45 -6.93 -6.77 9.97
C ALA A 45 -6.88 -6.59 8.44
N PHE A 46 -7.25 -5.41 7.93
CA PHE A 46 -7.17 -5.11 6.50
C PHE A 46 -5.72 -5.12 6.00
N SER A 47 -4.80 -4.56 6.77
CA SER A 47 -3.38 -4.54 6.41
C SER A 47 -2.76 -5.94 6.43
N ALA A 48 -3.13 -6.77 7.41
CA ALA A 48 -2.73 -8.17 7.49
C ALA A 48 -3.27 -8.97 6.30
N LEU A 49 -4.57 -8.84 6.00
CA LEU A 49 -5.19 -9.49 4.84
C LEU A 49 -4.47 -9.11 3.54
N LEU A 50 -4.17 -7.83 3.31
CA LEU A 50 -3.39 -7.44 2.13
C LEU A 50 -1.96 -7.99 2.15
N ALA A 51 -1.34 -8.18 3.31
CA ALA A 51 -0.01 -8.76 3.43
C ALA A 51 -0.01 -10.23 3.03
N ASP A 52 -0.96 -11.01 3.54
CA ASP A 52 -1.12 -12.45 3.31
C ASP A 52 -1.33 -12.75 1.82
N HIS A 53 -2.01 -11.84 1.11
CA HIS A 53 -2.25 -11.95 -0.33
C HIS A 53 -1.21 -11.24 -1.20
N HIS A 54 -0.05 -10.85 -0.65
CA HIS A 54 1.03 -10.12 -1.34
C HIS A 54 0.58 -8.83 -2.05
N MET A 55 -0.49 -8.23 -1.53
CA MET A 55 -1.09 -7.00 -2.01
C MET A 55 -0.59 -5.79 -1.23
N LEU A 56 0.55 -5.79 -0.56
CA LEU A 56 1.11 -4.53 -0.04
C LEU A 56 1.91 -3.80 -1.14
N VAL A 57 1.87 -2.46 -1.10
CA VAL A 57 2.67 -1.64 -2.02
C VAL A 57 4.14 -1.86 -1.69
N LYS A 58 4.89 -2.49 -2.60
CA LYS A 58 6.31 -2.76 -2.41
C LYS A 58 7.09 -1.45 -2.44
N ARG A 59 7.88 -1.20 -1.39
CA ARG A 59 8.84 -0.10 -1.38
C ARG A 59 10.05 -0.48 -2.24
N ILE A 60 10.18 0.13 -3.41
CA ILE A 60 11.40 0.00 -4.22
C ILE A 60 12.50 0.79 -3.53
N ARG A 61 13.59 0.13 -3.12
CA ARG A 61 14.77 0.82 -2.59
C ARG A 61 15.43 1.60 -3.73
N SER A 62 15.44 2.92 -3.66
CA SER A 62 16.24 3.74 -4.55
C SER A 62 17.70 3.70 -4.08
N ARG A 63 18.58 3.11 -4.89
CA ARG A 63 20.05 3.20 -4.72
C ARG A 63 20.66 4.34 -5.52
N ARG A 64 19.83 5.20 -6.13
CA ARG A 64 20.32 6.29 -6.97
C ARG A 64 21.10 7.27 -6.10
N LYS A 65 22.41 7.32 -6.32
CA LYS A 65 23.28 8.38 -5.81
C LYS A 65 23.00 9.62 -6.66
N THR A 66 22.20 10.55 -6.14
CA THR A 66 21.89 11.82 -6.83
C THR A 66 23.06 12.81 -6.75
N THR A 67 23.98 12.55 -5.82
CA THR A 67 25.19 13.34 -5.60
C THR A 67 26.36 12.37 -5.56
N PHE A 68 27.42 12.69 -6.30
CA PHE A 68 28.70 11.96 -6.25
C PHE A 68 29.49 12.33 -4.99
N SER A 69 28.84 12.38 -3.83
CA SER A 69 29.46 12.76 -2.55
C SER A 69 30.34 11.66 -1.96
N HIS A 70 30.94 10.80 -2.79
CA HIS A 70 31.95 9.80 -2.38
C HIS A 70 33.22 10.53 -1.94
N HIS A 71 33.14 11.25 -0.82
CA HIS A 71 34.19 12.10 -0.29
C HIS A 71 34.56 11.58 1.06
N ARG A 72 35.82 11.18 1.20
CA ARG A 72 36.41 10.99 2.52
C ARG A 72 37.02 12.29 3.06
N PHE A 73 37.39 13.24 2.19
CA PHE A 73 37.79 14.62 2.48
C PHE A 73 37.67 15.43 1.20
N TYR A 74 37.10 16.64 1.21
CA TYR A 74 37.20 17.57 0.07
C TYR A 74 37.86 18.87 0.50
N LYS A 75 39.03 19.13 -0.11
CA LYS A 75 39.88 20.29 0.06
C LYS A 75 39.76 21.11 -1.22
N TYR A 76 39.19 22.30 -1.12
CA TYR A 76 39.38 23.37 -2.09
C TYR A 76 40.02 24.54 -1.33
N PRO A 77 41.09 25.18 -1.85
CA PRO A 77 41.54 26.47 -1.34
C PRO A 77 40.47 27.55 -1.55
#